data_AF-A0A7Y6Y1B2-F1
#
_entry.id   AF-A0A7Y6Y1B2-F1
#
_cell.length_a   1.000
_cell.length_b   1.000
_cell.length_c   1.000
_cell.angle_alpha   90.00
_cell.angle_beta   90.00
_cell.angle_gamma   90.00
#
_symmetry.space_group_name_H-M   'P 1'
#
loop_
_entity.id
_entity.type
_entity.pdbx_description
1 polymer ?
#
loop_
_entity_poly.entity_id
_entity_poly.type
_entity_poly.pdbx_seq_one_letter_code
_entity_poly.pdbx_strand_id
1 'polypeptide(L)'
;MSIDNETNQVSVEGHEIGELNGFSFRVEASAAPDEQKTLKAAAETALQAELTRRAKLFANVGFKTLAFDFSEGLANPKVTWEGAPIATVHDSGALFAPRVKLVASSLLQGENADLVVEKTQEWLDTRIAEKLEPLIKLAEELNGETEAPEGAAPLSGLARGVAYRLLENYGVMKRTDVDSDLRQLDQDARKGLRRFGIRIGASSLYIPLVLKPHAIELRLMMWAMAGKLNSLPNLPTPGMVWVETEATAPNEFYELAGFTVVGKKAVRMDMLERLADAVRPLGQGGDWFEVTPEIMGLVGLSGEDFAEVMAAAGYKHEVRNVPAPAKEEAAPEEAAGEEANAEAAAEEAPAEAPVEAPAEEPKAEEAPTEEAAAVLEGEAPVEGEAELVERYFFAWAPKRKARPQGGRPHGERKGGGKPQGKGPRKGKGKPQGPRTHTARPPKREKKADPDSPFAALAGLKETLEKKK
;
A
#
# COMPACT_ATOMS: atom_id res chain seq x y z
N MET A 1 -42.21 23.63 -19.12
CA MET A 1 -40.90 23.48 -18.46
C MET A 1 -39.89 23.09 -19.51
N SER A 2 -38.77 23.79 -19.54
CA SER A 2 -37.65 23.56 -20.46
C SER A 2 -36.41 23.23 -19.65
N ILE A 3 -35.59 22.34 -20.19
CA ILE A 3 -34.28 22.01 -19.63
C ILE A 3 -33.27 22.33 -20.72
N ASP A 4 -32.34 23.21 -20.41
CA ASP A 4 -31.20 23.44 -21.27
C ASP A 4 -30.20 22.30 -21.05
N ASN A 5 -29.92 21.54 -22.11
CA ASN A 5 -29.05 20.38 -22.05
C ASN A 5 -27.56 20.74 -21.98
N GLU A 6 -27.18 21.98 -22.34
CA GLU A 6 -25.79 22.44 -22.28
C GLU A 6 -25.47 22.96 -20.87
N THR A 7 -26.40 23.71 -20.28
CA THR A 7 -26.21 24.34 -18.96
C THR A 7 -26.81 23.56 -17.80
N ASN A 8 -27.57 22.49 -18.07
CA ASN A 8 -28.38 21.75 -17.09
C ASN A 8 -29.41 22.60 -16.34
N GLN A 9 -29.70 23.82 -16.82
CA GLN A 9 -30.66 24.72 -16.20
C GLN A 9 -32.09 24.27 -16.45
N VAL A 10 -32.91 24.40 -15.42
CA VAL A 10 -34.32 24.04 -15.43
C VAL A 10 -35.14 25.33 -15.31
N SER A 11 -36.06 25.52 -16.25
CA SER A 11 -36.95 26.69 -16.28
C SER A 11 -38.43 26.31 -16.39
N VAL A 12 -39.28 27.02 -15.64
CA VAL A 12 -40.75 26.88 -15.66
C VAL A 12 -41.34 28.23 -16.02
N GLU A 13 -42.19 28.29 -17.05
CA GLU A 13 -42.83 29.53 -17.52
C GLU A 13 -41.84 30.68 -17.78
N GLY A 14 -40.65 30.36 -18.30
CA GLY A 14 -39.61 31.34 -18.61
C GLY A 14 -38.75 31.80 -17.41
N HIS A 15 -39.02 31.29 -16.21
CA HIS A 15 -38.23 31.59 -15.00
C HIS A 15 -37.31 30.42 -14.69
N GLU A 16 -36.03 30.71 -14.48
CA GLU A 16 -35.04 29.74 -14.00
C GLU A 16 -35.33 29.36 -12.55
N ILE A 17 -35.47 28.06 -12.29
CA ILE A 17 -35.81 27.54 -10.96
C ILE A 17 -34.64 26.78 -10.31
N GLY A 18 -33.63 26.41 -11.09
CA GLY A 18 -32.46 25.70 -10.59
C GLY A 18 -31.72 24.90 -11.66
N GLU A 19 -30.84 24.01 -11.21
CA GLU A 19 -29.96 23.20 -12.06
C GLU A 19 -30.10 21.71 -11.74
N LEU A 20 -30.08 20.87 -12.77
CA LEU A 20 -30.10 19.41 -12.66
C LEU A 20 -28.67 18.85 -12.74
N ASN A 21 -28.10 18.56 -11.58
CA ASN A 21 -26.73 18.05 -11.43
C ASN A 21 -26.76 16.51 -11.31
N GLY A 22 -26.46 15.83 -12.41
CA GLY A 22 -26.63 14.37 -12.54
C GLY A 22 -28.11 13.98 -12.40
N PHE A 23 -28.45 13.38 -11.26
CA PHE A 23 -29.81 12.98 -10.88
C PHE A 23 -30.39 13.80 -9.71
N SER A 24 -29.69 14.83 -9.25
CA SER A 24 -30.10 15.70 -8.14
C SER A 24 -30.51 17.06 -8.67
N PHE A 25 -31.61 17.62 -8.16
CA PHE A 25 -32.05 18.97 -8.51
C PHE A 25 -31.66 19.98 -7.43
N ARG A 26 -30.94 21.03 -7.81
CA ARG A 26 -30.53 22.12 -6.92
C ARG A 26 -31.30 23.38 -7.28
N VAL A 27 -32.10 23.88 -6.34
CA VAL A 27 -32.84 25.15 -6.49
C VAL A 27 -31.89 26.32 -6.32
N GLU A 28 -32.04 27.32 -7.16
CA GLU A 28 -31.31 28.57 -7.04
C GLU A 28 -31.88 29.44 -5.91
N ALA A 29 -31.01 30.03 -5.08
CA ALA A 29 -31.37 30.59 -3.77
C ALA A 29 -32.15 31.94 -3.83
N SER A 30 -32.90 32.20 -4.90
CA SER A 30 -33.60 33.48 -5.12
C SER A 30 -35.01 33.56 -4.52
N ALA A 31 -35.65 32.41 -4.19
CA ALA A 31 -37.04 32.36 -3.71
C ALA A 31 -37.17 32.15 -2.19
N ALA A 32 -38.30 32.56 -1.60
CA ALA A 32 -38.58 32.34 -0.17
C ALA A 32 -38.69 30.83 0.16
N PRO A 33 -38.37 30.36 1.38
CA PRO A 33 -38.33 28.93 1.72
C PRO A 33 -39.61 28.14 1.39
N ASP A 34 -40.78 28.76 1.56
CA ASP A 34 -42.08 28.13 1.26
C ASP A 34 -42.33 28.03 -0.26
N GLU A 35 -41.86 29.00 -1.04
CA GLU A 35 -41.89 28.97 -2.50
C GLU A 35 -40.93 27.91 -3.04
N GLN A 36 -39.73 27.78 -2.47
CA GLN A 36 -38.75 26.76 -2.85
C GLN A 36 -39.32 25.34 -2.68
N LYS A 37 -40.04 25.07 -1.59
CA LYS A 37 -40.64 23.75 -1.35
C LYS A 37 -41.72 23.42 -2.39
N THR A 38 -42.54 24.41 -2.74
CA THR A 38 -43.59 24.27 -3.76
C THR A 38 -43.00 24.08 -5.15
N LEU A 39 -41.98 24.86 -5.50
CA LEU A 39 -41.24 24.75 -6.76
C LEU A 39 -40.53 23.40 -6.89
N LYS A 40 -39.91 22.88 -5.82
CA LYS A 40 -39.30 21.54 -5.82
C LYS A 40 -40.32 20.45 -6.14
N ALA A 41 -41.47 20.44 -5.46
CA ALA A 41 -42.49 19.41 -5.68
C ALA A 41 -43.07 19.44 -7.11
N ALA A 42 -43.28 20.65 -7.66
CA ALA A 42 -43.72 20.83 -9.03
C ALA A 42 -42.65 20.39 -10.05
N ALA A 43 -41.39 20.76 -9.80
CA ALA A 43 -40.26 20.38 -10.64
C ALA A 43 -40.03 18.87 -10.61
N GLU A 44 -40.08 18.20 -9.45
CA GLU A 44 -39.86 16.76 -9.31
C GLU A 44 -40.79 15.92 -10.19
N THR A 45 -42.06 16.31 -10.29
CA THR A 45 -43.05 15.63 -11.14
C THR A 45 -42.75 15.86 -12.62
N ALA A 46 -42.36 17.07 -12.99
CA ALA A 46 -42.04 17.43 -14.37
C ALA A 46 -40.67 16.90 -14.83
N LEU A 47 -39.73 16.68 -13.91
CA LEU A 47 -38.39 16.16 -14.18
C LEU A 47 -38.35 14.65 -14.43
N GLN A 48 -39.41 13.89 -14.09
CA GLN A 48 -39.39 12.42 -14.21
C GLN A 48 -39.08 11.91 -15.61
N ALA A 49 -39.60 12.57 -16.65
CA ALA A 49 -39.31 12.20 -18.04
C ALA A 49 -37.82 12.38 -18.38
N GLU A 50 -37.22 13.48 -17.93
CA GLU A 50 -35.79 13.75 -18.15
C GLU A 50 -34.91 12.82 -17.31
N LEU A 51 -35.26 12.59 -16.03
CA LEU A 51 -34.55 11.63 -15.18
C LEU A 51 -34.56 10.23 -15.79
N THR A 52 -35.68 9.80 -16.36
CA THR A 52 -35.76 8.53 -17.10
C THR A 52 -34.85 8.51 -18.33
N ARG A 53 -34.80 9.62 -19.10
CA ARG A 53 -33.89 9.76 -20.25
C ARG A 53 -32.42 9.67 -19.81
N ARG A 54 -32.04 10.40 -18.76
CA ARG A 54 -30.68 10.40 -18.19
C ARG A 54 -30.31 9.04 -17.62
N ALA A 55 -31.20 8.36 -16.91
CA ALA A 55 -30.94 7.02 -16.36
C ALA A 55 -30.66 6.00 -17.49
N LYS A 56 -31.41 6.05 -18.58
CA LYS A 56 -31.17 5.21 -19.77
C LYS A 56 -29.86 5.58 -20.48
N LEU A 57 -29.54 6.86 -20.61
CA LEU A 57 -28.27 7.31 -21.18
C LEU A 57 -27.08 6.82 -20.33
N PHE A 58 -27.20 7.01 -19.01
CA PHE A 58 -26.23 6.56 -18.02
C PHE A 58 -25.97 5.06 -18.13
N ALA A 59 -27.02 4.25 -18.16
CA ALA A 59 -26.91 2.80 -18.20
C ALA A 59 -26.26 2.27 -19.49
N ASN A 60 -26.37 3.00 -20.60
CA ASN A 60 -25.80 2.61 -21.88
C ASN A 60 -24.34 3.05 -22.05
N VAL A 61 -24.05 4.31 -21.70
CA VAL A 61 -22.72 4.92 -21.96
C VAL A 61 -22.18 5.72 -20.79
N GLY A 62 -23.02 6.40 -20.01
CA GLY A 62 -22.55 7.31 -18.95
C GLY A 62 -21.79 6.61 -17.82
N PHE A 63 -22.13 5.36 -17.48
CA PHE A 63 -21.42 4.62 -16.44
C PHE A 63 -19.93 4.40 -16.74
N LYS A 64 -19.50 4.52 -18.02
CA LYS A 64 -18.11 4.34 -18.43
C LYS A 64 -17.22 5.53 -18.09
N THR A 65 -17.81 6.70 -17.83
CA THR A 65 -17.07 7.95 -17.50
C THR A 65 -17.09 8.27 -16.01
N LEU A 66 -17.52 7.32 -15.18
CA LEU A 66 -17.54 7.47 -13.74
C LEU A 66 -16.14 7.71 -13.17
N ALA A 67 -16.09 8.55 -12.14
CA ALA A 67 -14.89 8.84 -11.38
C ALA A 67 -15.19 8.83 -9.87
N PHE A 68 -14.14 8.66 -9.07
CA PHE A 68 -14.22 8.89 -7.64
C PHE A 68 -14.01 10.37 -7.32
N ASP A 69 -14.69 10.83 -6.29
CA ASP A 69 -14.44 12.09 -5.62
C ASP A 69 -14.15 11.82 -4.13
N PHE A 70 -12.98 12.27 -3.68
CA PHE A 70 -12.48 12.12 -2.32
C PHE A 70 -12.41 13.47 -1.58
N SER A 71 -13.14 14.49 -2.04
CA SER A 71 -13.19 15.82 -1.41
C SER A 71 -13.63 15.79 0.06
N GLU A 72 -14.43 14.79 0.45
CA GLU A 72 -14.86 14.54 1.83
C GLU A 72 -14.01 13.47 2.56
N GLY A 73 -12.84 13.15 2.00
CA GLY A 73 -11.89 12.17 2.51
C GLY A 73 -12.13 10.74 2.02
N LEU A 74 -11.12 9.90 2.22
CA LEU A 74 -11.10 8.49 1.76
C LEU A 74 -12.15 7.60 2.43
N ALA A 75 -12.66 7.97 3.60
CA ALA A 75 -13.70 7.24 4.31
C ALA A 75 -15.12 7.56 3.82
N ASN A 76 -15.32 8.65 3.05
CA ASN A 76 -16.61 9.05 2.49
C ASN A 76 -16.53 9.29 0.98
N PRO A 77 -16.05 8.30 0.20
CA PRO A 77 -15.90 8.43 -1.25
C PRO A 77 -17.26 8.60 -1.94
N LYS A 78 -17.30 9.52 -2.91
CA LYS A 78 -18.42 9.69 -3.81
C LYS A 78 -18.06 9.18 -5.20
N VAL A 79 -19.07 8.77 -5.94
CA VAL A 79 -18.97 8.45 -7.36
C VAL A 79 -19.67 9.55 -8.14
N THR A 80 -18.94 10.13 -9.09
CA THR A 80 -19.42 11.21 -9.93
C THR A 80 -19.60 10.78 -11.37
N TRP A 81 -20.61 11.32 -12.04
CA TRP A 81 -20.85 11.21 -13.47
C TRP A 81 -20.84 12.62 -14.05
N GLU A 82 -19.91 12.91 -14.98
CA GLU A 82 -19.75 14.26 -15.56
C GLU A 82 -19.55 15.36 -14.48
N GLY A 83 -18.84 15.02 -13.40
CA GLY A 83 -18.61 15.90 -12.25
C GLY A 83 -19.78 15.95 -11.26
N ALA A 84 -20.94 15.41 -11.60
CA ALA A 84 -22.10 15.35 -10.73
C ALA A 84 -22.05 14.18 -9.74
N PRO A 85 -22.17 14.38 -8.43
CA PRO A 85 -22.22 13.27 -7.47
C PRO A 85 -23.54 12.49 -7.61
N ILE A 86 -23.44 11.20 -7.93
CA ILE A 86 -24.61 10.33 -8.14
C ILE A 86 -24.74 9.23 -7.08
N ALA A 87 -23.63 8.78 -6.49
CA ALA A 87 -23.62 7.76 -5.45
C ALA A 87 -22.54 7.98 -4.41
N THR A 88 -22.73 7.39 -3.23
CA THR A 88 -21.72 7.22 -2.18
C THR A 88 -21.30 5.75 -2.14
N VAL A 89 -20.04 5.49 -1.76
CA VAL A 89 -19.55 4.12 -1.54
C VAL A 89 -19.44 3.85 -0.04
N HIS A 90 -19.78 2.64 0.36
CA HIS A 90 -19.80 2.20 1.75
C HIS A 90 -19.11 0.85 1.91
N ASP A 91 -18.52 0.64 3.09
CA ASP A 91 -18.01 -0.68 3.48
C ASP A 91 -19.17 -1.68 3.63
N SER A 92 -18.99 -2.89 3.11
CA SER A 92 -19.94 -4.00 3.24
C SER A 92 -19.59 -4.95 4.37
N GLY A 93 -18.40 -4.81 4.96
CA GLY A 93 -17.81 -5.76 5.91
C GLY A 93 -17.06 -6.92 5.25
N ALA A 94 -17.14 -7.06 3.92
CA ALA A 94 -16.36 -8.03 3.16
C ALA A 94 -15.17 -7.37 2.44
N LEU A 95 -14.02 -8.04 2.45
CA LEU A 95 -12.81 -7.54 1.78
C LEU A 95 -13.06 -7.40 0.27
N PHE A 96 -12.68 -6.25 -0.28
CA PHE A 96 -12.77 -5.93 -1.70
C PHE A 96 -14.19 -5.93 -2.30
N ALA A 97 -15.24 -5.88 -1.47
CA ALA A 97 -16.63 -5.89 -1.93
C ALA A 97 -17.46 -4.69 -1.43
N PRO A 98 -17.01 -3.42 -1.60
CA PRO A 98 -17.77 -2.25 -1.18
C PRO A 98 -19.11 -2.12 -1.93
N ARG A 99 -20.05 -1.37 -1.35
CA ARG A 99 -21.40 -1.16 -1.90
C ARG A 99 -21.70 0.28 -2.20
N VAL A 100 -22.39 0.52 -3.32
CA VAL A 100 -22.83 1.86 -3.71
C VAL A 100 -24.26 2.13 -3.25
N LYS A 101 -24.55 3.38 -2.94
CA LYS A 101 -25.90 3.89 -2.69
C LYS A 101 -26.06 5.23 -3.38
N LEU A 102 -27.22 5.51 -3.96
CA LEU A 102 -27.48 6.84 -4.53
C LEU A 102 -27.33 7.93 -3.46
N VAL A 103 -26.85 9.10 -3.88
CA VAL A 103 -26.82 10.28 -3.01
C VAL A 103 -28.22 10.60 -2.49
N ALA A 104 -28.30 11.12 -1.27
CA ALA A 104 -29.58 11.42 -0.63
C ALA A 104 -30.43 12.46 -1.40
N SER A 105 -29.78 13.29 -2.22
CA SER A 105 -30.42 14.30 -3.07
C SER A 105 -30.93 13.77 -4.42
N SER A 106 -30.72 12.48 -4.72
CA SER A 106 -31.16 11.88 -5.97
C SER A 106 -32.69 11.84 -6.06
N LEU A 107 -33.21 12.20 -7.23
CA LEU A 107 -34.65 12.17 -7.53
C LEU A 107 -35.09 10.89 -8.26
N LEU A 108 -34.18 9.94 -8.49
CA LEU A 108 -34.51 8.66 -9.12
C LEU A 108 -35.39 7.79 -8.23
N GLN A 109 -36.33 7.08 -8.85
CA GLN A 109 -37.25 6.18 -8.17
C GLN A 109 -37.46 4.89 -8.98
N GLY A 110 -37.85 3.82 -8.30
CA GLY A 110 -38.20 2.53 -8.90
C GLY A 110 -37.09 1.97 -9.80
N GLU A 111 -37.49 1.42 -10.96
CA GLU A 111 -36.59 0.74 -11.90
C GLU A 111 -35.42 1.61 -12.38
N ASN A 112 -35.61 2.94 -12.50
CA ASN A 112 -34.52 3.83 -12.90
C ASN A 112 -33.45 3.97 -11.81
N ALA A 113 -33.86 3.98 -10.53
CA ALA A 113 -32.93 4.02 -9.41
C ALA A 113 -32.13 2.72 -9.33
N ASP A 114 -32.82 1.58 -9.45
CA ASP A 114 -32.22 0.25 -9.42
C ASP A 114 -31.20 0.09 -10.56
N LEU A 115 -31.56 0.52 -11.79
CA LEU A 115 -30.69 0.48 -12.96
C LEU A 115 -29.40 1.30 -12.77
N VAL A 116 -29.50 2.52 -12.21
CA VAL A 116 -28.32 3.37 -11.97
C VAL A 116 -27.45 2.76 -10.86
N VAL A 117 -28.04 2.23 -9.79
CA VAL A 117 -27.29 1.55 -8.72
C VAL A 117 -26.57 0.33 -9.26
N GLU A 118 -27.25 -0.54 -10.02
CA GLU A 118 -26.67 -1.74 -10.63
C GLU A 118 -25.47 -1.40 -11.50
N LYS A 119 -25.62 -0.43 -12.41
CA LYS A 119 -24.53 -0.01 -13.31
C LYS A 119 -23.37 0.66 -12.58
N THR A 120 -23.66 1.42 -11.53
CA THR A 120 -22.61 2.02 -10.69
C THR A 120 -21.85 0.94 -9.89
N GLN A 121 -22.56 -0.07 -9.38
CA GLN A 121 -21.96 -1.20 -8.68
C GLN A 121 -21.11 -2.05 -9.62
N GLU A 122 -21.61 -2.37 -10.81
CA GLU A 122 -20.88 -3.12 -11.85
C GLU A 122 -19.56 -2.41 -12.23
N TRP A 123 -19.61 -1.08 -12.38
CA TRP A 123 -18.42 -0.27 -12.62
C TRP A 123 -17.42 -0.36 -11.47
N LEU A 124 -17.88 -0.25 -10.22
CA LEU A 124 -17.03 -0.34 -9.03
C LEU A 124 -16.37 -1.72 -8.91
N ASP A 125 -17.16 -2.78 -9.06
CA ASP A 125 -16.69 -4.17 -8.97
C ASP A 125 -15.67 -4.46 -10.07
N THR A 126 -15.95 -4.04 -11.32
CA THR A 126 -15.02 -4.18 -12.45
C THR A 126 -13.71 -3.45 -12.19
N ARG A 127 -13.78 -2.20 -11.70
CA ARG A 127 -12.59 -1.40 -11.41
C ARG A 127 -11.74 -2.04 -10.32
N ILE A 128 -12.36 -2.57 -9.26
CA ILE A 128 -11.66 -3.30 -8.20
C ILE A 128 -11.01 -4.57 -8.76
N ALA A 129 -11.75 -5.37 -9.52
CA ALA A 129 -11.25 -6.59 -10.15
C ALA A 129 -10.05 -6.35 -11.06
N GLU A 130 -10.09 -5.30 -11.88
CA GLU A 130 -8.98 -4.95 -12.77
C GLU A 130 -7.77 -4.41 -12.02
N LYS A 131 -7.97 -3.44 -11.12
CA LYS A 131 -6.83 -2.72 -10.50
C LYS A 131 -6.21 -3.51 -9.35
N LEU A 132 -6.97 -4.42 -8.75
CA LEU A 132 -6.52 -5.31 -7.66
C LEU A 132 -6.52 -6.79 -8.08
N GLU A 133 -6.42 -7.08 -9.38
CA GLU A 133 -6.47 -8.44 -9.95
C GLU A 133 -5.66 -9.49 -9.14
N PRO A 134 -4.40 -9.25 -8.72
CA PRO A 134 -3.65 -10.25 -7.96
C PRO A 134 -4.26 -10.56 -6.58
N LEU A 135 -4.90 -9.57 -5.94
CA LEU A 135 -5.56 -9.75 -4.65
C LEU A 135 -6.90 -10.48 -4.81
N ILE A 136 -7.65 -10.18 -5.87
CA ILE A 136 -8.91 -10.87 -6.16
C ILE A 136 -8.65 -12.35 -6.46
N LYS A 137 -7.70 -12.66 -7.35
CA LYS A 137 -7.30 -14.04 -7.63
C LYS A 137 -6.80 -14.76 -6.38
N LEU A 138 -6.05 -14.06 -5.52
CA LEU A 138 -5.58 -14.61 -4.26
C LEU A 138 -6.76 -14.92 -3.33
N ALA A 139 -7.73 -14.01 -3.21
CA ALA A 139 -8.93 -14.20 -2.41
C ALA A 139 -9.76 -15.40 -2.92
N GLU A 140 -9.97 -15.52 -4.23
CA GLU A 140 -10.71 -16.63 -4.85
C GLU A 140 -10.08 -18.00 -4.54
N GLU A 141 -8.76 -18.16 -4.73
CA GLU A 141 -8.08 -19.44 -4.42
C GLU A 141 -8.05 -19.70 -2.91
N LEU A 142 -7.89 -18.64 -2.10
CA LEU A 142 -8.00 -18.76 -0.65
C LEU A 142 -9.41 -19.16 -0.23
N ASN A 143 -10.48 -18.67 -0.85
CA ASN A 143 -11.85 -19.06 -0.52
C ASN A 143 -12.24 -20.44 -1.09
N GLY A 144 -11.41 -21.01 -1.96
CA GLY A 144 -11.70 -22.28 -2.64
C GLY A 144 -12.69 -22.13 -3.81
N GLU A 145 -12.83 -20.91 -4.33
CA GLU A 145 -13.63 -20.59 -5.51
C GLU A 145 -12.90 -20.96 -6.81
N THR A 146 -11.57 -20.90 -6.77
CA THR A 146 -10.68 -21.34 -7.85
C THR A 146 -9.64 -22.32 -7.33
N GLU A 147 -9.26 -23.29 -8.16
CA GLU A 147 -8.19 -24.22 -7.86
C GLU A 147 -6.87 -23.74 -8.47
N ALA A 148 -5.76 -24.15 -7.87
CA ALA A 148 -4.45 -23.92 -8.44
C ALA A 148 -4.38 -24.57 -9.85
N PRO A 149 -3.82 -23.89 -10.86
CA PRO A 149 -3.65 -24.47 -12.18
C PRO A 149 -2.90 -25.81 -12.13
N GLU A 150 -3.20 -26.71 -13.06
CA GLU A 150 -2.54 -28.01 -13.12
C GLU A 150 -1.00 -27.85 -13.19
N GLY A 151 -0.28 -28.53 -12.29
CA GLY A 151 1.18 -28.43 -12.18
C GLY A 151 1.71 -27.19 -11.43
N ALA A 152 0.85 -26.26 -10.99
CA ALA A 152 1.26 -25.14 -10.16
C ALA A 152 1.45 -25.54 -8.69
N ALA A 153 2.37 -24.88 -8.00
CA ALA A 153 2.51 -25.05 -6.56
C ALA A 153 1.27 -24.50 -5.83
N PRO A 154 0.59 -25.32 -5.00
CA PRO A 154 -0.63 -24.90 -4.31
C PRO A 154 -0.31 -23.96 -3.14
N LEU A 155 -1.21 -23.03 -2.83
CA LEU A 155 -1.20 -22.31 -1.56
C LEU A 155 -1.70 -23.23 -0.44
N SER A 156 -0.79 -23.95 0.20
CA SER A 156 -1.11 -24.89 1.28
C SER A 156 -0.39 -24.55 2.59
N GLY A 157 -0.91 -25.10 3.69
CA GLY A 157 -0.33 -25.00 5.02
C GLY A 157 0.02 -23.57 5.43
N LEU A 158 1.29 -23.34 5.74
CA LEU A 158 1.78 -22.07 6.27
C LEU A 158 1.77 -20.94 5.23
N ALA A 159 2.03 -21.24 3.95
CA ALA A 159 1.95 -20.25 2.88
C ALA A 159 0.52 -19.70 2.74
N ARG A 160 -0.48 -20.56 2.89
CA ARG A 160 -1.89 -20.16 2.90
C ARG A 160 -2.20 -19.19 4.06
N GLY A 161 -1.69 -19.48 5.25
CA GLY A 161 -1.84 -18.59 6.42
C GLY A 161 -1.18 -17.22 6.21
N VAL A 162 0.05 -17.20 5.68
CA VAL A 162 0.75 -15.95 5.31
C VAL A 162 -0.04 -15.17 4.25
N ALA A 163 -0.58 -15.85 3.25
CA ALA A 163 -1.39 -15.24 2.21
C ALA A 163 -2.69 -14.60 2.74
N TYR A 164 -3.40 -15.26 3.67
CA TYR A 164 -4.57 -14.65 4.33
C TYR A 164 -4.20 -13.37 5.08
N ARG A 165 -3.12 -13.40 5.87
CA ARG A 165 -2.67 -12.20 6.60
C ARG A 165 -2.27 -11.08 5.65
N LEU A 166 -1.64 -11.40 4.52
CA LEU A 166 -1.31 -10.41 3.49
C LEU A 166 -2.58 -9.83 2.86
N LEU A 167 -3.59 -10.66 2.60
CA LEU A 167 -4.88 -10.24 2.05
C LEU A 167 -5.64 -9.30 3.01
N GLU A 168 -5.65 -9.62 4.30
CA GLU A 168 -6.23 -8.79 5.37
C GLU A 168 -5.54 -7.41 5.48
N ASN A 169 -4.25 -7.34 5.13
CA ASN A 169 -3.50 -6.08 5.08
C ASN A 169 -3.45 -5.49 3.66
N TYR A 170 -4.44 -5.81 2.81
CA TYR A 170 -4.58 -5.26 1.45
C TYR A 170 -3.29 -5.41 0.61
N GLY A 171 -2.60 -6.54 0.70
CA GLY A 171 -1.47 -6.87 -0.17
C GLY A 171 -0.11 -6.32 0.26
N VAL A 172 -0.01 -5.69 1.42
CA VAL A 172 1.25 -5.15 1.96
C VAL A 172 1.33 -5.40 3.47
N MET A 173 2.48 -5.83 3.99
CA MET A 173 2.69 -5.96 5.43
C MET A 173 4.18 -5.99 5.78
N LYS A 174 4.50 -5.72 7.05
CA LYS A 174 5.88 -5.86 7.55
C LYS A 174 6.28 -7.33 7.59
N ARG A 175 7.51 -7.62 7.18
CA ARG A 175 8.08 -8.97 7.26
C ARG A 175 8.16 -9.46 8.70
N THR A 176 8.40 -8.57 9.66
CA THR A 176 8.54 -8.90 11.09
C THR A 176 7.30 -9.57 11.69
N ASP A 177 6.14 -9.39 11.05
CA ASP A 177 4.86 -9.89 11.54
C ASP A 177 4.66 -11.37 11.19
N VAL A 178 5.43 -11.88 10.21
CA VAL A 178 5.38 -13.25 9.70
C VAL A 178 6.77 -13.92 9.67
N ASP A 179 7.79 -13.35 10.32
CA ASP A 179 9.18 -13.82 10.20
C ASP A 179 9.38 -15.29 10.64
N SER A 180 8.68 -15.73 11.70
CA SER A 180 8.71 -17.13 12.15
C SER A 180 8.17 -18.08 11.09
N ASP A 181 7.15 -17.63 10.38
CA ASP A 181 6.43 -18.44 9.41
C ASP A 181 7.24 -18.53 8.13
N LEU A 182 7.76 -17.39 7.67
CA LEU A 182 8.63 -17.28 6.50
C LEU A 182 9.90 -18.15 6.61
N ARG A 183 10.43 -18.38 7.82
CA ARG A 183 11.59 -19.27 8.03
C ARG A 183 11.26 -20.75 7.87
N GLN A 184 10.00 -21.13 8.08
CA GLN A 184 9.53 -22.51 7.99
C GLN A 184 8.99 -22.86 6.59
N LEU A 185 8.80 -21.87 5.72
CA LEU A 185 8.36 -22.11 4.35
C LEU A 185 9.43 -22.86 3.54
N ASP A 186 9.02 -24.01 3.01
CA ASP A 186 9.77 -24.76 2.01
C ASP A 186 9.74 -24.08 0.62
N GLN A 187 10.39 -24.71 -0.37
CA GLN A 187 10.50 -24.13 -1.70
C GLN A 187 9.16 -24.09 -2.45
N ASP A 188 8.31 -25.10 -2.29
CA ASP A 188 7.03 -25.15 -3.00
C ASP A 188 6.02 -24.16 -2.40
N ALA A 189 6.00 -24.00 -1.08
CA ALA A 189 5.27 -22.96 -0.38
C ALA A 189 5.69 -21.54 -0.85
N ARG A 190 6.99 -21.31 -1.02
CA ARG A 190 7.51 -20.04 -1.57
C ARG A 190 7.14 -19.85 -3.04
N LYS A 191 7.18 -20.89 -3.87
CA LYS A 191 6.71 -20.83 -5.27
C LYS A 191 5.21 -20.50 -5.33
N GLY A 192 4.42 -21.09 -4.45
CA GLY A 192 2.99 -20.81 -4.32
C GLY A 192 2.72 -19.33 -4.05
N LEU A 193 3.44 -18.70 -3.10
CA LEU A 193 3.34 -17.26 -2.86
C LEU A 193 3.77 -16.44 -4.08
N ARG A 194 4.90 -16.79 -4.71
CA ARG A 194 5.43 -16.06 -5.89
C ARG A 194 4.48 -16.12 -7.09
N ARG A 195 3.68 -17.17 -7.24
CA ARG A 195 2.67 -17.28 -8.31
C ARG A 195 1.65 -16.14 -8.29
N PHE A 196 1.32 -15.62 -7.11
CA PHE A 196 0.46 -14.46 -6.92
C PHE A 196 1.20 -13.12 -6.96
N GLY A 197 2.47 -13.12 -7.36
CA GLY A 197 3.31 -11.92 -7.38
C GLY A 197 3.75 -11.43 -6.00
N ILE A 198 3.58 -12.25 -4.95
CA ILE A 198 4.01 -11.90 -3.59
C ILE A 198 5.54 -11.91 -3.53
N ARG A 199 6.13 -10.76 -3.19
CA ARG A 199 7.55 -10.58 -2.94
C ARG A 199 7.85 -10.61 -1.45
N ILE A 200 8.74 -11.53 -1.07
CA ILE A 200 9.31 -11.60 0.28
C ILE A 200 10.59 -10.77 0.26
N GLY A 201 10.50 -9.53 0.72
CA GLY A 201 11.60 -8.58 0.80
C GLY A 201 12.49 -8.76 2.04
N ALA A 202 13.44 -7.84 2.16
CA ALA A 202 14.29 -7.67 3.33
C ALA A 202 13.45 -7.20 4.54
N SER A 203 12.63 -6.17 4.36
CA SER A 203 11.82 -5.55 5.43
C SER A 203 10.32 -5.81 5.29
N SER A 204 9.84 -6.07 4.06
CA SER A 204 8.41 -6.10 3.76
C SER A 204 7.96 -7.35 2.98
N LEU A 205 6.68 -7.66 3.08
CA LEU A 205 5.99 -8.66 2.25
C LEU A 205 4.90 -7.94 1.46
N TYR A 206 4.95 -7.98 0.14
CA TYR A 206 4.05 -7.16 -0.67
C TYR A 206 3.82 -7.69 -2.09
N ILE A 207 2.76 -7.22 -2.75
CA ILE A 207 2.52 -7.41 -4.17
C ILE A 207 2.86 -6.12 -4.93
N PRO A 208 3.85 -6.09 -5.84
CA PRO A 208 4.28 -4.86 -6.51
C PRO A 208 3.17 -4.14 -7.28
N LEU A 209 2.24 -4.89 -7.89
CA LEU A 209 1.15 -4.32 -8.67
C LEU A 209 0.18 -3.49 -7.82
N VAL A 210 0.07 -3.77 -6.51
CA VAL A 210 -0.83 -3.02 -5.62
C VAL A 210 -0.24 -1.67 -5.19
N LEU A 211 1.04 -1.42 -5.48
CA LEU A 211 1.72 -0.14 -5.23
C LEU A 211 1.53 0.88 -6.36
N LYS A 212 0.76 0.55 -7.41
CA LYS A 212 0.38 1.53 -8.44
C LYS A 212 -0.62 2.55 -7.86
N PRO A 213 -0.63 3.81 -8.31
CA PRO A 213 -1.48 4.87 -7.73
C PRO A 213 -2.96 4.48 -7.60
N HIS A 214 -3.58 3.96 -8.66
CA HIS A 214 -4.99 3.55 -8.62
C HIS A 214 -5.27 2.39 -7.66
N ALA A 215 -4.31 1.49 -7.47
CA ALA A 215 -4.44 0.39 -6.52
C ALA A 215 -4.25 0.87 -5.07
N ILE A 216 -3.34 1.82 -4.84
CA ILE A 216 -3.19 2.50 -3.54
C ILE A 216 -4.49 3.20 -3.15
N GLU A 217 -5.05 3.99 -4.08
CA GLU A 217 -6.29 4.74 -3.87
C GLU A 217 -7.45 3.82 -3.44
N LEU A 218 -7.71 2.75 -4.20
CA LEU A 218 -8.79 1.80 -3.87
C LEU A 218 -8.57 1.11 -2.52
N ARG A 219 -7.34 0.66 -2.24
CA ARG A 219 -7.03 -0.04 -0.99
C ARG A 219 -7.18 0.89 0.22
N LEU A 220 -6.65 2.11 0.13
CA LEU A 220 -6.78 3.10 1.20
C LEU A 220 -8.22 3.55 1.39
N MET A 221 -8.99 3.73 0.31
CA MET A 221 -10.43 4.01 0.39
C MET A 221 -11.15 2.92 1.18
N MET A 222 -10.98 1.64 0.81
CA MET A 222 -11.65 0.53 1.50
C MET A 222 -11.20 0.38 2.95
N TRP A 223 -9.91 0.54 3.23
CA TRP A 223 -9.38 0.51 4.60
C TRP A 223 -9.91 1.68 5.45
N ALA A 224 -9.93 2.89 4.90
CA ALA A 224 -10.43 4.09 5.58
C ALA A 224 -11.92 3.98 5.87
N MET A 225 -12.73 3.46 4.93
CA MET A 225 -14.15 3.19 5.15
C MET A 225 -14.37 2.16 6.26
N ALA A 226 -13.65 1.03 6.23
CA ALA A 226 -13.77 -0.01 7.26
C ALA A 226 -13.38 0.51 8.66
N GLY A 227 -12.33 1.34 8.73
CA GLY A 227 -11.86 1.97 9.98
C GLY A 227 -12.60 3.24 10.40
N LYS A 228 -13.51 3.77 9.56
CA LYS A 228 -14.19 5.07 9.74
C LYS A 228 -13.21 6.23 9.97
N LEU A 229 -12.12 6.25 9.20
CA LEU A 229 -11.00 7.18 9.35
C LEU A 229 -11.22 8.46 8.53
N ASN A 230 -11.82 9.48 9.14
CA ASN A 230 -12.18 10.73 8.45
C ASN A 230 -11.05 11.76 8.35
N SER A 231 -9.97 11.60 9.13
CA SER A 231 -8.86 12.55 9.17
C SER A 231 -7.57 11.83 8.80
N LEU A 232 -7.38 11.63 7.50
CA LEU A 232 -6.16 11.05 6.94
C LEU A 232 -5.39 12.14 6.17
N PRO A 233 -4.05 12.03 6.09
CA PRO A 233 -3.25 12.86 5.22
C PRO A 233 -3.67 12.74 3.76
N ASN A 234 -3.23 13.70 2.96
CA ASN A 234 -3.30 13.56 1.51
C ASN A 234 -2.42 12.41 1.02
N LEU A 235 -2.84 11.75 -0.06
CA LEU A 235 -2.03 10.73 -0.70
C LEU A 235 -0.70 11.34 -1.19
N PRO A 236 0.44 10.67 -0.94
CA PRO A 236 1.72 11.08 -1.52
C PRO A 236 1.65 11.21 -3.04
N THR A 237 2.27 12.26 -3.58
CA THR A 237 2.34 12.46 -5.04
C THR A 237 3.09 11.29 -5.69
N PRO A 238 2.55 10.68 -6.76
CA PRO A 238 3.25 9.62 -7.48
C PRO A 238 4.66 10.05 -7.90
N GLY A 239 5.65 9.18 -7.64
CA GLY A 239 7.05 9.43 -7.98
C GLY A 239 7.91 9.92 -6.81
N MET A 240 7.34 10.49 -5.76
CA MET A 240 8.09 10.85 -4.55
C MET A 240 8.73 9.62 -3.90
N VAL A 241 10.03 9.67 -3.59
CA VAL A 241 10.75 8.57 -2.94
C VAL A 241 10.53 8.56 -1.44
N TRP A 242 10.29 9.72 -0.84
CA TRP A 242 9.94 9.86 0.57
C TRP A 242 8.99 11.04 0.77
N VAL A 243 8.30 11.04 1.92
CA VAL A 243 7.45 12.13 2.40
C VAL A 243 7.69 12.37 3.88
N GLU A 244 7.31 13.55 4.38
CA GLU A 244 7.26 13.79 5.83
C GLU A 244 6.09 13.04 6.45
N THR A 245 6.28 12.58 7.68
CA THR A 245 5.21 11.96 8.46
C THR A 245 4.40 13.01 9.20
N GLU A 246 3.10 12.80 9.26
CA GLU A 246 2.19 13.58 10.09
C GLU A 246 1.99 12.85 11.41
N ALA A 247 2.20 13.53 12.53
CA ALA A 247 2.15 12.92 13.86
C ALA A 247 0.77 12.31 14.21
N THR A 248 -0.28 12.76 13.55
CA THR A 248 -1.67 12.31 13.73
C THR A 248 -2.04 11.13 12.84
N ALA A 249 -1.22 10.83 11.82
CA ALA A 249 -1.49 9.78 10.87
C ALA A 249 -1.04 8.40 11.41
N PRO A 250 -1.87 7.35 11.29
CA PRO A 250 -1.47 6.01 11.65
C PRO A 250 -0.37 5.50 10.70
N ASN A 251 0.57 4.70 11.20
CA ASN A 251 1.64 4.13 10.38
C ASN A 251 1.09 3.25 9.25
N GLU A 252 -0.04 2.59 9.50
CA GLU A 252 -0.75 1.76 8.54
C GLU A 252 -1.19 2.53 7.29
N PHE A 253 -1.46 3.84 7.40
CA PHE A 253 -1.73 4.70 6.24
C PHE A 253 -0.53 4.73 5.29
N TYR A 254 0.67 4.97 5.82
CA TYR A 254 1.90 4.98 5.03
C TYR A 254 2.19 3.61 4.42
N GLU A 255 2.01 2.53 5.19
CA GLU A 255 2.22 1.16 4.71
C GLU A 255 1.31 0.83 3.53
N LEU A 256 0.01 1.13 3.65
CA LEU A 256 -0.96 0.96 2.57
C LEU A 256 -0.67 1.88 1.37
N ALA A 257 -0.16 3.08 1.62
CA ALA A 257 0.34 3.99 0.58
C ALA A 257 1.64 3.51 -0.09
N GLY A 258 2.26 2.42 0.38
CA GLY A 258 3.49 1.86 -0.18
C GLY A 258 4.77 2.48 0.39
N PHE A 259 4.70 3.09 1.57
CA PHE A 259 5.80 3.70 2.29
C PHE A 259 6.04 2.99 3.63
N THR A 260 7.26 3.03 4.12
CA THR A 260 7.61 2.59 5.47
C THR A 260 8.03 3.80 6.28
N VAL A 261 7.41 3.98 7.44
CA VAL A 261 7.76 5.03 8.39
C VAL A 261 9.15 4.75 8.99
N VAL A 262 10.03 5.73 8.89
CA VAL A 262 11.40 5.76 9.36
C VAL A 262 11.63 7.10 10.05
N GLY A 263 11.58 7.08 11.39
CA GLY A 263 11.65 8.29 12.20
C GLY A 263 10.57 9.31 11.82
N LYS A 264 10.99 10.48 11.33
CA LYS A 264 10.06 11.54 10.88
C LYS A 264 9.71 11.45 9.40
N LYS A 265 10.34 10.55 8.65
CA LYS A 265 10.13 10.35 7.21
C LYS A 265 9.34 9.08 6.95
N ALA A 266 8.68 9.01 5.81
CA ALA A 266 8.17 7.76 5.25
C ALA A 266 8.83 7.54 3.90
N VAL A 267 9.51 6.42 3.71
CA VAL A 267 10.30 6.11 2.50
C VAL A 267 9.60 5.01 1.71
N ARG A 268 9.59 5.13 0.38
CA ARG A 268 8.95 4.15 -0.51
C ARG A 268 9.51 2.75 -0.29
N MET A 269 8.59 1.81 -0.10
CA MET A 269 8.89 0.42 0.20
C MET A 269 9.70 -0.25 -0.92
N ASP A 270 9.40 0.03 -2.19
CA ASP A 270 10.15 -0.53 -3.31
C ASP A 270 11.59 0.02 -3.40
N MET A 271 11.81 1.27 -3.01
CA MET A 271 13.17 1.85 -2.93
C MET A 271 13.95 1.31 -1.72
N LEU A 272 13.28 1.10 -0.59
CA LEU A 272 13.90 0.45 0.58
C LEU A 272 14.36 -0.98 0.28
N GLU A 273 13.56 -1.73 -0.48
CA GLU A 273 13.94 -3.09 -0.90
C GLU A 273 15.13 -3.07 -1.87
N ARG A 274 15.18 -2.11 -2.81
CA ARG A 274 16.35 -1.90 -3.69
C ARG A 274 17.59 -1.51 -2.90
N LEU A 275 17.45 -0.61 -1.94
CA LEU A 275 18.52 -0.21 -1.04
C LEU A 275 19.05 -1.42 -0.28
N ALA A 276 18.15 -2.22 0.31
CA ALA A 276 18.52 -3.42 1.06
C ALA A 276 19.29 -4.43 0.20
N ASP A 277 18.88 -4.63 -1.06
CA ASP A 277 19.60 -5.50 -2.00
C ASP A 277 20.99 -4.95 -2.36
N ALA A 278 21.13 -3.63 -2.52
CA ALA A 278 22.40 -2.97 -2.83
C ALA A 278 23.42 -3.03 -1.68
N VAL A 279 22.97 -2.84 -0.43
CA VAL A 279 23.86 -2.86 0.76
C VAL A 279 24.15 -4.27 1.28
N ARG A 280 23.35 -5.26 0.88
CA ARG A 280 23.52 -6.66 1.32
C ARG A 280 24.91 -7.24 1.03
N PRO A 281 25.48 -7.15 -0.19
CA PRO A 281 26.82 -7.65 -0.47
C PRO A 281 27.91 -6.93 0.34
N LEU A 282 27.76 -5.62 0.60
CA LEU A 282 28.73 -4.82 1.34
C LEU A 282 28.84 -5.23 2.81
N GLY A 283 27.73 -5.66 3.41
CA GLY A 283 27.68 -6.14 4.80
C GLY A 283 27.90 -7.65 4.95
N GLN A 284 28.26 -8.38 3.89
CA GLN A 284 28.53 -9.82 3.99
C GLN A 284 29.75 -10.07 4.89
N GLY A 285 29.56 -10.77 6.01
CA GLY A 285 30.62 -11.03 6.99
C GLY A 285 30.44 -10.28 8.31
N GLY A 286 29.57 -9.27 8.35
CA GLY A 286 29.36 -8.44 9.55
C GLY A 286 30.38 -7.31 9.73
N ASP A 287 31.22 -7.08 8.72
CA ASP A 287 32.17 -5.99 8.68
C ASP A 287 31.48 -4.63 8.54
N TRP A 288 32.21 -3.59 8.94
CA TRP A 288 31.77 -2.20 8.76
C TRP A 288 32.07 -1.76 7.33
N PHE A 289 31.08 -1.20 6.65
CA PHE A 289 31.21 -0.66 5.29
C PHE A 289 30.72 0.79 5.22
N GLU A 290 31.27 1.55 4.30
CA GLU A 290 30.77 2.87 3.92
C GLU A 290 29.78 2.73 2.75
N VAL A 291 28.78 3.60 2.68
CA VAL A 291 27.81 3.61 1.58
C VAL A 291 28.20 4.67 0.57
N THR A 292 28.22 4.30 -0.72
CA THR A 292 28.55 5.24 -1.80
C THR A 292 27.44 6.28 -2.01
N PRO A 293 27.76 7.47 -2.56
CA PRO A 293 26.75 8.46 -2.95
C PRO A 293 25.65 7.90 -3.87
N GLU A 294 26.00 6.95 -4.75
CA GLU A 294 25.05 6.27 -5.64
C GLU A 294 23.98 5.49 -4.85
N ILE A 295 24.38 4.75 -3.81
CA ILE A 295 23.44 3.98 -2.98
C ILE A 295 22.60 4.92 -2.10
N MET A 296 23.16 6.01 -1.58
CA MET A 296 22.38 7.04 -0.87
C MET A 296 21.33 7.68 -1.77
N GLY A 297 21.67 7.89 -3.05
CA GLY A 297 20.78 8.43 -4.07
C GLY A 297 19.52 7.60 -4.32
N LEU A 298 19.49 6.30 -3.99
CA LEU A 298 18.31 5.44 -4.15
C LEU A 298 17.12 5.90 -3.30
N VAL A 299 17.39 6.43 -2.11
CA VAL A 299 16.36 6.90 -1.18
C VAL A 299 16.28 8.43 -1.11
N GLY A 300 17.26 9.15 -1.67
CA GLY A 300 17.26 10.61 -1.68
C GLY A 300 17.34 11.23 -0.28
N LEU A 301 17.98 10.54 0.66
CA LEU A 301 18.21 10.96 2.05
C LEU A 301 19.70 10.84 2.37
N SER A 302 20.20 11.69 3.28
CA SER A 302 21.60 11.72 3.72
C SER A 302 21.69 11.95 5.23
N GLY A 303 22.90 11.85 5.79
CA GLY A 303 23.15 12.13 7.20
C GLY A 303 22.34 11.25 8.15
N GLU A 304 21.74 11.88 9.17
CA GLU A 304 20.95 11.21 10.20
C GLU A 304 19.72 10.49 9.61
N ASP A 305 19.01 11.12 8.66
CA ASP A 305 17.83 10.53 8.01
C ASP A 305 18.20 9.22 7.29
N PHE A 306 19.35 9.18 6.60
CA PHE A 306 19.84 7.96 5.96
C PHE A 306 20.25 6.89 6.99
N ALA A 307 20.86 7.30 8.10
CA ALA A 307 21.19 6.41 9.19
C ALA A 307 19.95 5.75 9.82
N GLU A 308 18.84 6.48 9.94
CA GLU A 308 17.55 5.93 10.39
C GLU A 308 16.99 4.91 9.38
N VAL A 309 17.10 5.18 8.08
CA VAL A 309 16.70 4.24 7.01
C VAL A 309 17.49 2.93 7.10
N MET A 310 18.80 3.03 7.26
CA MET A 310 19.67 1.87 7.43
C MET A 310 19.35 1.11 8.73
N ALA A 311 18.99 1.82 9.80
CA ALA A 311 18.51 1.22 11.04
C ALA A 311 17.17 0.47 10.88
N ALA A 312 16.26 0.98 10.05
CA ALA A 312 15.03 0.29 9.68
C ALA A 312 15.31 -0.98 8.85
N ALA A 313 16.32 -0.96 7.98
CA ALA A 313 16.78 -2.12 7.21
C ALA A 313 17.57 -3.15 8.05
N GLY A 314 17.85 -2.87 9.32
CA GLY A 314 18.53 -3.80 10.24
C GLY A 314 20.06 -3.65 10.30
N TYR A 315 20.57 -2.47 9.96
CA TYR A 315 21.97 -2.10 10.11
C TYR A 315 22.17 -1.20 11.32
N LYS A 316 23.31 -1.29 11.99
CA LYS A 316 23.77 -0.28 12.96
C LYS A 316 24.73 0.68 12.24
N HIS A 317 24.84 1.91 12.73
CA HIS A 317 25.76 2.89 12.19
C HIS A 317 26.76 3.38 13.25
N GLU A 318 27.90 3.88 12.78
CA GLU A 318 28.94 4.57 13.56
C GLU A 318 29.43 5.76 12.73
N VAL A 319 29.49 6.94 13.33
CA VAL A 319 30.07 8.12 12.70
C VAL A 319 31.56 8.15 13.02
N ARG A 320 32.40 8.16 11.98
CA ARG A 320 33.85 8.28 12.11
C ARG A 320 34.32 9.56 11.44
N ASN A 321 35.16 10.30 12.16
CA ASN A 321 35.84 11.46 11.61
C ASN A 321 37.06 10.96 10.84
N VAL A 322 37.00 11.09 9.52
CA VAL A 322 38.13 10.79 8.64
C VAL A 322 38.62 12.08 7.98
N PRO A 323 39.93 12.21 7.71
CA PRO A 323 40.45 13.34 6.96
C PRO A 323 39.68 13.48 5.64
N ALA A 324 39.27 14.70 5.27
CA ALA A 324 38.71 14.96 3.96
C ALA A 324 39.62 14.33 2.89
N PRO A 325 39.08 13.62 1.89
CA PRO A 325 39.89 13.24 0.75
C PRO A 325 40.46 14.54 0.18
N ALA A 326 41.78 14.63 0.03
CA ALA A 326 42.40 15.77 -0.62
C ALA A 326 41.65 15.99 -1.93
N LYS A 327 41.14 17.20 -2.16
CA LYS A 327 40.58 17.57 -3.47
C LYS A 327 41.63 17.17 -4.50
N GLU A 328 41.38 16.10 -5.26
CA GLU A 328 42.04 15.95 -6.54
C GLU A 328 41.57 17.16 -7.33
N GLU A 329 42.47 18.12 -7.50
CA GLU A 329 42.31 19.17 -8.50
C GLU A 329 41.91 18.45 -9.78
N ALA A 330 40.66 18.68 -10.20
CA ALA A 330 40.24 18.34 -11.53
C ALA A 330 41.26 18.98 -12.47
N ALA A 331 42.12 18.14 -13.05
CA ALA A 331 43.01 18.58 -14.10
C ALA A 331 42.14 19.27 -15.16
N PRO A 332 42.50 20.48 -15.61
CA PRO A 332 41.73 21.16 -16.63
C PRO A 332 41.66 20.24 -17.84
N GLU A 333 40.44 19.87 -18.20
CA GLU A 333 40.11 19.18 -19.44
C GLU A 333 40.59 20.10 -20.57
N GLU A 334 41.75 19.77 -21.16
CA GLU A 334 42.24 20.45 -22.35
C GLU A 334 41.17 20.32 -23.44
N ALA A 335 40.64 21.47 -23.84
CA ALA A 335 39.85 21.65 -25.03
C ALA A 335 40.67 21.21 -26.27
N ALA A 336 40.53 19.94 -26.63
CA ALA A 336 40.93 19.43 -27.94
C ALA A 336 39.73 19.56 -28.87
N GLY A 337 39.91 20.39 -29.90
CA GLY A 337 38.86 20.87 -30.80
C GLY A 337 38.04 19.78 -31.50
N GLU A 338 36.76 20.07 -31.60
CA GLU A 338 35.87 19.51 -32.61
C GLU A 338 36.27 20.03 -34.01
N GLU A 339 36.91 19.17 -34.80
CA GLU A 339 36.70 19.18 -36.24
C GLU A 339 35.66 18.11 -36.58
N ALA A 340 34.53 18.58 -37.09
CA ALA A 340 33.43 17.77 -37.57
C ALA A 340 33.81 17.00 -38.84
N ASN A 341 33.38 15.74 -38.91
CA ASN A 341 33.00 15.13 -40.19
C ASN A 341 31.58 14.57 -40.08
N ALA A 342 30.73 15.06 -40.97
CA ALA A 342 29.33 14.77 -41.08
C ALA A 342 29.10 13.48 -41.88
N GLU A 343 28.12 12.66 -41.49
CA GLU A 343 27.16 12.14 -42.46
C GLU A 343 25.84 11.67 -41.82
N ALA A 344 24.77 12.32 -42.29
CA ALA A 344 23.43 11.81 -42.60
C ALA A 344 22.54 11.19 -41.49
N ALA A 345 21.54 11.96 -41.07
CA ALA A 345 20.14 11.64 -41.35
C ALA A 345 19.28 12.90 -41.20
N ALA A 346 18.70 13.36 -42.31
CA ALA A 346 17.74 14.46 -42.37
C ALA A 346 16.31 13.90 -42.39
N GLU A 347 15.42 14.49 -41.59
CA GLU A 347 13.99 14.53 -41.86
C GLU A 347 13.42 15.90 -41.43
N GLU A 348 12.75 16.55 -42.39
CA GLU A 348 12.07 17.87 -42.42
C GLU A 348 10.89 17.98 -41.42
N ALA A 349 10.34 19.12 -40.95
CA ALA A 349 10.50 20.57 -41.09
C ALA A 349 9.60 21.27 -39.99
N PRO A 350 9.16 22.54 -40.10
CA PRO A 350 9.76 23.73 -39.48
C PRO A 350 8.86 24.47 -38.47
N ALA A 351 9.43 25.34 -37.63
CA ALA A 351 8.67 26.41 -36.95
C ALA A 351 9.50 27.68 -36.67
N GLU A 352 8.98 28.77 -37.23
CA GLU A 352 9.11 30.23 -37.03
C GLU A 352 10.09 30.86 -36.00
N ALA A 353 10.73 31.95 -36.46
CA ALA A 353 11.32 33.07 -35.70
C ALA A 353 10.20 33.95 -35.04
N PRO A 354 10.41 35.08 -34.27
CA PRO A 354 11.58 35.98 -34.32
C PRO A 354 11.94 36.82 -33.04
N VAL A 355 12.88 37.77 -33.24
CA VAL A 355 13.15 39.09 -32.56
C VAL A 355 13.88 39.05 -31.19
N GLU A 356 15.16 39.41 -31.07
CA GLU A 356 15.90 40.70 -31.23
C GLU A 356 15.75 41.67 -30.04
N ALA A 357 16.90 41.98 -29.42
CA ALA A 357 17.15 42.96 -28.34
C ALA A 357 17.15 44.41 -28.87
N PRO A 358 17.24 45.46 -28.02
CA PRO A 358 18.55 46.00 -27.57
C PRO A 358 18.54 46.54 -26.12
N ALA A 359 19.55 46.30 -25.27
CA ALA A 359 20.86 46.96 -25.13
C ALA A 359 20.83 48.43 -24.65
N GLU A 360 21.38 48.69 -23.44
CA GLU A 360 22.12 49.91 -23.13
C GLU A 360 23.16 49.65 -22.02
N GLU A 361 24.43 49.87 -22.38
CA GLU A 361 25.64 49.99 -21.56
C GLU A 361 25.81 51.48 -21.18
N PRO A 362 26.63 51.92 -20.17
CA PRO A 362 28.08 51.87 -20.38
C PRO A 362 29.02 51.85 -19.14
N LYS A 363 30.21 51.32 -19.43
CA LYS A 363 31.59 51.74 -19.08
C LYS A 363 32.15 51.77 -17.65
N ALA A 364 33.27 51.06 -17.59
CA ALA A 364 34.39 51.10 -16.66
C ALA A 364 35.24 52.38 -16.74
N GLU A 365 36.03 52.62 -15.68
CA GLU A 365 37.26 53.41 -15.72
C GLU A 365 38.32 52.73 -14.83
N GLU A 366 39.54 52.70 -15.35
CA GLU A 366 40.71 51.92 -14.93
C GLU A 366 41.53 52.58 -13.79
N ALA A 367 42.44 51.75 -13.25
CA ALA A 367 43.41 51.99 -12.19
C ALA A 367 44.39 53.16 -12.40
N PRO A 368 45.21 53.45 -11.38
CA PRO A 368 46.63 53.19 -11.61
C PRO A 368 47.33 52.43 -10.47
N THR A 369 48.32 51.67 -10.91
CA THR A 369 49.37 50.92 -10.21
C THR A 369 50.31 51.82 -9.42
N GLU A 370 50.78 51.36 -8.25
CA GLU A 370 52.11 51.69 -7.77
C GLU A 370 52.75 50.47 -7.08
N GLU A 371 53.99 50.23 -7.48
CA GLU A 371 54.85 49.09 -7.20
C GLU A 371 55.73 49.43 -5.99
N ALA A 372 55.79 48.55 -4.98
CA ALA A 372 56.83 48.60 -3.97
C ALA A 372 57.15 47.17 -3.49
N ALA A 373 58.25 46.63 -4.02
CA ALA A 373 58.91 45.47 -3.48
C ALA A 373 59.52 45.80 -2.11
N ALA A 374 59.37 44.93 -1.11
CA ALA A 374 60.49 44.21 -0.50
C ALA A 374 60.08 43.35 0.72
N VAL A 375 60.80 42.24 0.82
CA VAL A 375 61.13 41.41 2.00
C VAL A 375 60.19 40.26 2.36
N LEU A 376 60.64 39.09 1.90
CA LEU A 376 60.42 37.77 2.48
C LEU A 376 60.99 37.71 3.90
N GLU A 377 60.17 37.39 4.90
CA GLU A 377 60.59 36.58 6.05
C GLU A 377 59.43 35.64 6.42
N GLY A 378 59.77 34.37 6.62
CA GLY A 378 58.84 33.25 6.58
C GLY A 378 57.82 33.24 7.70
N GLU A 379 56.56 33.00 7.32
CA GLU A 379 55.64 32.26 8.16
C GLU A 379 55.65 30.81 7.72
N ALA A 380 55.84 29.95 8.71
CA ALA A 380 55.79 28.49 8.63
C ALA A 380 54.53 28.01 7.88
N PRO A 381 54.56 26.80 7.28
CA PRO A 381 53.34 26.23 6.73
C PRO A 381 52.31 26.20 7.85
N VAL A 382 51.21 26.92 7.69
CA VAL A 382 50.01 26.64 8.45
C VAL A 382 49.67 25.22 8.03
N GLU A 383 49.95 24.26 8.91
CA GLU A 383 49.40 22.91 8.82
C GLU A 383 47.93 23.10 8.53
N GLY A 384 47.51 22.77 7.30
CA GLY A 384 46.11 22.69 6.98
C GLY A 384 45.54 21.68 7.94
N GLU A 385 44.81 22.14 8.96
CA GLU A 385 43.97 21.27 9.76
C GLU A 385 43.11 20.53 8.75
N ALA A 386 43.42 19.24 8.54
CA ALA A 386 42.70 18.42 7.59
C ALA A 386 41.24 18.48 8.03
N GLU A 387 40.41 19.10 7.20
CA GLU A 387 38.98 19.26 7.49
C GLU A 387 38.43 17.85 7.73
N LEU A 388 38.08 17.56 8.97
CA LEU A 388 37.58 16.24 9.35
C LEU A 388 36.14 16.17 8.86
N VAL A 389 35.87 15.24 7.96
CA VAL A 389 34.52 15.00 7.46
C VAL A 389 33.91 13.84 8.22
N GLU A 390 32.72 14.05 8.75
CA GLU A 390 31.91 12.99 9.35
C GLU A 390 31.49 11.99 8.27
N ARG A 391 31.88 10.72 8.43
CA ARG A 391 31.46 9.64 7.56
C ARG A 391 30.70 8.57 8.31
N TYR A 392 29.63 8.07 7.69
CA TYR A 392 28.76 7.05 8.24
C TYR A 392 29.23 5.67 7.80
N PHE A 393 29.59 4.83 8.78
CA PHE A 393 29.89 3.42 8.57
C PHE A 393 28.72 2.57 9.06
N PHE A 394 28.40 1.49 8.36
CA PHE A 394 27.29 0.60 8.65
C PHE A 394 27.75 -0.83 8.83
N ALA A 395 27.08 -1.57 9.71
CA ALA A 395 27.31 -3.00 9.87
C ALA A 395 25.98 -3.73 10.09
N TRP A 396 25.85 -4.95 9.58
CA TRP A 396 24.63 -5.74 9.75
C TRP A 396 24.39 -6.09 11.23
N ALA A 397 23.21 -5.75 11.75
CA ALA A 397 22.84 -5.98 13.14
C ALA A 397 21.36 -6.40 13.21
N PRO A 398 21.05 -7.69 12.95
CA PRO A 398 19.67 -8.13 12.93
C PRO A 398 19.03 -7.89 14.29
N LYS A 399 17.90 -7.15 14.31
CA LYS A 399 17.09 -6.93 15.52
C LYS A 399 16.64 -8.29 16.08
N ARG A 400 17.40 -8.84 17.02
CA ARG A 400 16.98 -10.00 17.79
C ARG A 400 15.78 -9.56 18.64
N LYS A 401 14.57 -10.07 18.35
CA LYS A 401 13.46 -9.99 19.30
C LYS A 401 13.98 -10.47 20.65
N ALA A 402 13.90 -9.62 21.68
CA ALA A 402 14.24 -9.99 23.03
C ALA A 402 13.44 -11.25 23.38
N ARG A 403 14.15 -12.37 23.56
CA ARG A 403 13.53 -13.62 24.00
C ARG A 403 12.92 -13.31 25.36
N PRO A 404 11.62 -13.56 25.62
CA PRO A 404 11.08 -13.43 26.96
C PRO A 404 11.91 -14.35 27.84
N GLN A 405 12.72 -13.77 28.72
CA GLN A 405 13.57 -14.52 29.62
C GLN A 405 12.61 -15.26 30.54
N GLY A 406 12.43 -16.56 30.29
CA GLY A 406 11.59 -17.43 31.09
C GLY A 406 12.09 -17.43 32.53
N GLY A 407 11.53 -16.54 33.34
CA GLY A 407 11.69 -16.54 34.79
C GLY A 407 11.13 -17.85 35.31
N ARG A 408 12.02 -18.76 35.69
CA ARG A 408 11.65 -19.89 36.56
C ARG A 408 11.17 -19.28 37.88
N PRO A 409 9.91 -19.48 38.31
CA PRO A 409 9.51 -19.08 39.65
C PRO A 409 10.18 -20.04 40.62
N HIS A 410 11.16 -19.54 41.37
CA HIS A 410 11.69 -20.20 42.54
C HIS A 410 10.60 -20.18 43.62
N GLY A 411 9.84 -21.27 43.72
CA GLY A 411 8.79 -21.44 44.72
C GLY A 411 9.40 -21.50 46.13
N GLU A 412 9.17 -20.45 46.90
CA GLU A 412 9.45 -20.36 48.33
C GLU A 412 8.77 -21.50 49.11
N ARG A 413 9.58 -22.23 49.86
CA ARG A 413 9.14 -23.16 50.91
C ARG A 413 8.65 -22.37 52.11
N LYS A 414 7.37 -22.53 52.48
CA LYS A 414 6.91 -22.25 53.85
C LYS A 414 5.87 -23.28 54.32
N GLY A 415 6.33 -24.10 55.29
CA GLY A 415 5.62 -24.55 56.49
C GLY A 415 4.25 -25.22 56.40
N GLY A 416 4.16 -26.47 56.89
CA GLY A 416 2.92 -26.98 57.48
C GLY A 416 2.79 -28.50 57.59
N GLY A 417 2.98 -29.04 58.81
CA GLY A 417 2.21 -30.18 59.33
C GLY A 417 2.55 -31.61 58.89
N LYS A 418 3.21 -32.37 59.78
CA LYS A 418 3.17 -33.85 59.86
C LYS A 418 1.84 -34.31 60.48
N PRO A 419 1.37 -35.55 60.23
CA PRO A 419 1.69 -36.69 61.10
C PRO A 419 1.99 -37.97 60.29
N GLN A 420 3.17 -38.59 60.41
CA GLN A 420 3.53 -39.67 61.35
C GLN A 420 2.62 -40.92 61.32
N GLY A 421 3.13 -42.00 60.72
CA GLY A 421 2.60 -43.37 60.82
C GLY A 421 3.68 -44.39 60.47
N LYS A 422 4.29 -45.01 61.49
CA LYS A 422 5.30 -46.09 61.47
C LYS A 422 4.78 -47.30 60.66
N GLY A 423 5.59 -47.95 59.83
CA GLY A 423 6.47 -49.04 60.26
C GLY A 423 6.60 -50.14 59.19
N PRO A 424 7.55 -51.09 59.30
CA PRO A 424 8.43 -51.46 58.19
C PRO A 424 8.42 -52.95 57.79
N ARG A 425 8.89 -53.27 56.57
CA ARG A 425 9.82 -54.37 56.18
C ARG A 425 9.60 -54.74 54.71
N LYS A 426 10.58 -54.46 53.82
CA LYS A 426 11.73 -55.30 53.44
C LYS A 426 11.31 -56.59 52.70
N GLY A 427 11.31 -56.52 51.37
CA GLY A 427 11.17 -57.68 50.47
C GLY A 427 11.92 -57.41 49.17
N LYS A 428 12.93 -58.24 48.89
CA LYS A 428 13.81 -58.24 47.71
C LYS A 428 13.01 -58.43 46.40
N GLY A 429 13.48 -57.84 45.31
CA GLY A 429 13.09 -58.24 43.96
C GLY A 429 13.51 -57.25 42.87
N LYS A 430 14.69 -57.45 42.28
CA LYS A 430 15.05 -57.03 40.92
C LYS A 430 14.82 -58.25 39.99
N PRO A 431 14.87 -58.12 38.66
CA PRO A 431 14.13 -57.23 37.76
C PRO A 431 13.34 -58.08 36.73
N GLN A 432 12.29 -57.57 36.10
CA GLN A 432 11.77 -58.25 34.90
C GLN A 432 11.34 -57.24 33.85
N GLY A 433 11.93 -57.42 32.67
CA GLY A 433 11.64 -56.70 31.44
C GLY A 433 10.25 -57.01 30.88
N PRO A 434 10.00 -56.61 29.62
CA PRO A 434 8.75 -56.01 29.19
C PRO A 434 7.66 -57.05 28.99
N ARG A 435 6.43 -56.73 29.43
CA ARG A 435 5.24 -57.47 29.02
C ARG A 435 4.29 -56.52 28.31
N THR A 436 4.17 -56.79 27.01
CA THR A 436 3.04 -56.46 26.15
C THR A 436 1.74 -56.95 26.77
N HIS A 437 0.73 -56.09 26.82
CA HIS A 437 -0.66 -56.48 27.03
C HIS A 437 -1.52 -55.88 25.91
N THR A 438 -2.15 -56.80 25.21
CA THR A 438 -3.17 -56.62 24.18
C THR A 438 -4.51 -56.16 24.75
N ALA A 439 -5.30 -55.54 23.85
CA ALA A 439 -6.76 -55.38 23.83
C ALA A 439 -7.44 -54.32 24.73
N ARG A 440 -7.92 -53.25 24.07
CA ARG A 440 -9.13 -52.46 24.40
C ARG A 440 -9.91 -52.21 23.08
N PRO A 441 -11.25 -51.98 23.12
CA PRO A 441 -12.23 -52.57 22.19
C PRO A 441 -12.60 -51.64 21.01
N PRO A 442 -13.28 -52.14 19.96
CA PRO A 442 -13.66 -51.32 18.81
C PRO A 442 -14.68 -50.24 19.20
N LYS A 443 -14.46 -49.03 18.69
CA LYS A 443 -15.28 -47.85 18.93
C LYS A 443 -16.58 -47.98 18.14
N ARG A 444 -17.72 -47.95 18.84
CA ARG A 444 -19.08 -47.92 18.25
C ARG A 444 -19.20 -46.78 17.23
N GLU A 445 -19.61 -47.14 16.02
CA GLU A 445 -20.07 -46.19 14.99
C GLU A 445 -21.36 -45.51 15.47
N LYS A 446 -21.40 -44.17 15.34
CA LYS A 446 -22.60 -43.38 15.61
C LYS A 446 -23.58 -43.59 14.46
N LYS A 447 -24.79 -44.07 14.76
CA LYS A 447 -25.90 -44.08 13.79
C LYS A 447 -26.20 -42.64 13.36
N ALA A 448 -26.33 -42.43 12.04
CA ALA A 448 -26.73 -41.17 11.44
C ALA A 448 -28.19 -40.84 11.76
N ASP A 449 -28.48 -39.55 11.86
CA ASP A 449 -29.78 -38.96 12.22
C ASP A 449 -30.79 -39.10 11.06
N PRO A 450 -32.00 -39.66 11.28
CA PRO A 450 -32.95 -39.98 10.20
C PRO A 450 -33.55 -38.79 9.45
N ASP A 451 -33.44 -37.56 9.95
CA ASP A 451 -33.91 -36.34 9.25
C ASP A 451 -32.77 -35.49 8.65
N SER A 452 -31.58 -36.08 8.48
CA SER A 452 -30.48 -35.41 7.78
C SER A 452 -30.69 -35.42 6.26
N PRO A 453 -30.49 -34.28 5.56
CA PRO A 453 -30.61 -34.20 4.09
C PRO A 453 -29.61 -35.12 3.34
N PHE A 454 -28.65 -35.74 4.02
CA PHE A 454 -27.69 -36.70 3.46
C PHE A 454 -28.15 -38.18 3.58
N ALA A 455 -29.26 -38.48 4.26
CA ALA A 455 -29.77 -39.84 4.40
C ALA A 455 -30.19 -40.46 3.05
N ALA A 456 -30.63 -39.63 2.09
CA ALA A 456 -30.98 -40.06 0.74
C ALA A 456 -29.78 -40.58 -0.07
N LEU A 457 -28.56 -40.14 0.23
CA LEU A 457 -27.34 -40.59 -0.46
C LEU A 457 -26.78 -41.90 0.10
N ALA A 458 -27.02 -42.19 1.39
CA ALA A 458 -26.64 -43.47 1.99
C ALA A 458 -27.42 -44.65 1.39
N GLY A 459 -28.72 -44.46 1.13
CA GLY A 459 -29.56 -45.47 0.46
C GLY A 459 -29.14 -45.74 -0.99
N LEU A 460 -28.69 -44.71 -1.72
CA LEU A 460 -28.25 -44.86 -3.11
C LEU A 460 -26.95 -45.68 -3.24
N LYS A 461 -26.07 -45.58 -2.25
CA LYS A 461 -24.79 -46.31 -2.21
C LYS A 461 -24.98 -47.80 -1.95
N GLU A 462 -25.89 -48.18 -1.05
CA GLU A 462 -26.24 -49.59 -0.80
C GLU A 462 -26.90 -50.26 -2.02
N THR A 463 -27.70 -49.52 -2.81
CA THR A 463 -28.29 -50.06 -4.05
C THR A 463 -27.27 -50.28 -5.18
N LEU A 464 -26.15 -49.55 -5.19
CA LEU A 464 -25.08 -49.71 -6.18
C LEU A 464 -24.12 -50.86 -5.82
N GLU A 465 -23.89 -51.13 -4.53
CA GLU A 465 -23.05 -52.25 -4.09
C GLU A 465 -23.73 -53.62 -4.24
N LYS A 466 -25.07 -53.69 -4.20
CA LYS A 466 -25.83 -54.93 -4.47
C LYS A 466 -25.97 -55.31 -5.94
N LYS A 467 -25.48 -54.48 -6.86
CA LYS A 467 -25.62 -54.70 -8.32
C LYS A 467 -24.29 -54.99 -9.01
N LYS A 468 -23.27 -55.43 -8.25
CA LYS A 468 -21.98 -55.88 -8.74
C LYS A 468 -21.77 -57.37 -8.49
#